data_AF-A0A9E3LME6-F1
#
_entry.id   AF-A0A9E3LME6-F1
#
_cell.length_a   1.000
_cell.length_b   1.000
_cell.length_c   1.000
_cell.angle_alpha   90.00
_cell.angle_beta   90.00
_cell.angle_gamma   90.00
#
_symmetry.space_group_name_H-M   'P 1'
#
loop_
_entity.id
_entity.type
_entity.pdbx_description
1 polymer ?
#
loop_
_entity_poly.entity_id
_entity_poly.type
_entity_poly.pdbx_seq_one_letter_code
_entity_poly.pdbx_strand_id
1 'polypeptide(L)'
;MRPAWKRCRTRSGASAPGWASRTRTRARAGREPGRLRHRGAAPGRARGGPPRSRHAIRADPADGATGIPTAATEAGHYHCLHPPARSATFRCDRHQTSRRSDVDEQGSGPGASDCPTGIALSAFNPEFRECPHQILNRLRAAEPVHRDRQFDRVVLTRRADIEAVLGDRSLGADPRKSRPGSFVRMAQIVDETYQPTMLNTDDPEHKRLRSLVAQGFNLRAVEAMRPRIAAVANSLLDGLAGRASFDLVEEFAGPLPTIVIAEMLGVDTADQKDFKRWSDALVMCLNPRRSPEQDAALAWSRENLGAYFRRVIGERRAQRGTDLISALVAAEEDGEKLTEQEVINTANLLLAAGNVTTTDLIGNAALCLLRHPDQMQKLRERPELIRNAIEEVLRFDPPVASTLRITHVEREIDGVMVAPGQTLDCVILGAGHDPAVHADAERFDIERADTTHSAFGGGAHFCLGAPLARAESQIAIPLLLARFPRLRLDTDRPATHKVAPPFNGPAGLWVRTD
;
A
#
# COMPACT_ATOMS: atom_id res chain seq x y z
N MET A 1 12.44 -25.82 44.74
CA MET A 1 12.67 -25.63 46.19
C MET A 1 13.55 -24.41 46.39
N ARG A 2 13.10 -23.43 47.19
CA ARG A 2 13.93 -22.33 47.74
C ARG A 2 14.80 -22.87 48.88
N PRO A 3 15.92 -22.22 49.26
CA PRO A 3 15.90 -21.04 50.16
C PRO A 3 16.87 -19.94 49.68
N ALA A 4 16.67 -18.63 49.82
CA ALA A 4 16.16 -17.74 50.87
C ALA A 4 17.22 -17.19 51.87
N TRP A 5 17.61 -15.93 51.60
CA TRP A 5 17.91 -14.81 52.53
C TRP A 5 19.20 -14.78 53.37
N LYS A 6 20.01 -13.72 53.19
CA LYS A 6 20.18 -12.63 54.19
C LYS A 6 20.87 -11.38 53.61
N ARG A 7 20.49 -10.24 54.18
CA ARG A 7 20.73 -8.84 53.77
C ARG A 7 22.06 -8.29 54.28
N CYS A 8 22.61 -7.30 53.58
CA CYS A 8 23.29 -6.17 54.22
C CYS A 8 22.89 -4.86 53.51
N ARG A 9 22.57 -3.82 54.30
CA ARG A 9 22.26 -2.45 53.88
C ARG A 9 23.46 -1.57 54.20
N THR A 10 23.80 -0.63 53.33
CA THR A 10 24.18 0.75 53.69
C THR A 10 23.94 1.68 52.49
N ARG A 11 23.59 2.93 52.80
CA ARG A 11 23.00 3.98 51.94
C ARG A 11 24.06 4.97 51.46
N SER A 12 23.84 5.53 50.26
CA SER A 12 23.89 6.96 49.88
C SER A 12 23.89 6.98 48.33
N GLY A 13 23.22 7.85 47.58
CA GLY A 13 22.42 9.06 47.79
C GLY A 13 22.42 9.84 46.45
N ALA A 14 21.33 10.56 46.17
CA ALA A 14 21.06 11.44 45.02
C ALA A 14 20.57 10.75 43.72
N SER A 15 19.28 10.68 43.36
CA SER A 15 18.16 11.65 43.20
C SER A 15 17.96 12.10 41.74
N ALA A 16 16.91 11.55 41.12
CA ALA A 16 16.28 11.99 39.88
C ALA A 16 14.98 12.76 40.20
N PRO A 17 14.52 13.71 39.36
CA PRO A 17 13.19 14.31 39.53
C PRO A 17 12.17 13.71 38.57
N GLY A 18 11.11 13.12 39.13
CA GLY A 18 9.87 12.78 38.45
C GLY A 18 8.89 13.96 38.44
N TRP A 19 8.14 14.10 37.34
CA TRP A 19 7.03 15.04 37.22
C TRP A 19 5.72 14.31 37.49
N ALA A 20 5.00 14.75 38.53
CA ALA A 20 3.67 14.27 38.88
C ALA A 20 2.63 15.40 38.77
N SER A 21 1.50 15.00 38.18
CA SER A 21 0.14 15.56 38.20
C SER A 21 -0.19 16.59 39.28
N ARG A 22 -0.88 17.66 38.88
CA ARG A 22 -1.72 18.49 39.77
C ARG A 22 -3.15 18.58 39.24
N THR A 23 -4.04 17.90 39.93
CA THR A 23 -5.47 18.22 40.01
C THR A 23 -5.66 19.37 41.01
N ARG A 24 -6.56 20.31 40.70
CA ARG A 24 -7.08 21.29 41.67
C ARG A 24 -8.60 21.31 41.58
N THR A 25 -9.23 20.82 42.63
CA THR A 25 -10.62 21.06 43.01
C THR A 25 -10.69 22.27 43.94
N ARG A 26 -11.69 23.14 43.74
CA ARG A 26 -12.28 23.97 44.80
C ARG A 26 -13.80 24.04 44.61
N ALA A 27 -14.49 23.70 45.69
CA ALA A 27 -15.93 23.80 45.95
C ALA A 27 -16.34 25.29 46.15
N ARG A 28 -17.59 25.76 46.34
CA ARG A 28 -18.95 25.21 46.52
C ARG A 28 -19.91 26.43 46.53
N ALA A 29 -21.13 26.30 46.01
CA ALA A 29 -22.40 26.96 46.43
C ALA A 29 -23.38 26.81 45.25
N GLY A 30 -24.60 26.25 45.32
CA GLY A 30 -25.52 26.05 46.41
C GLY A 30 -26.76 26.93 46.19
N ARG A 31 -27.78 26.43 45.47
CA ARG A 31 -29.24 26.72 45.62
C ARG A 31 -30.06 26.18 44.43
N GLU A 32 -30.95 25.25 44.74
CA GLU A 32 -32.23 24.97 44.07
C GLU A 32 -33.33 25.12 45.16
N PRO A 33 -34.65 25.09 44.90
CA PRO A 33 -35.37 24.81 43.64
C PRO A 33 -36.54 25.79 43.33
N GLY A 34 -37.13 25.70 42.13
CA GLY A 34 -38.37 26.39 41.78
C GLY A 34 -39.18 25.65 40.72
N ARG A 35 -40.17 24.84 41.15
CA ARG A 35 -41.23 24.29 40.31
C ARG A 35 -42.26 25.37 39.99
N LEU A 36 -42.80 25.39 38.78
CA LEU A 36 -44.17 25.83 38.50
C LEU A 36 -44.75 25.02 37.33
N ARG A 37 -45.89 24.36 37.61
CA ARG A 37 -46.81 23.72 36.66
C ARG A 37 -47.90 24.74 36.30
N HIS A 38 -48.44 24.69 35.08
CA HIS A 38 -49.87 24.85 34.74
C HIS A 38 -50.06 24.34 33.29
N ARG A 39 -50.72 23.18 33.04
CA ARG A 39 -52.16 22.96 32.76
C ARG A 39 -52.71 23.83 31.62
N GLY A 40 -52.90 23.27 30.42
CA GLY A 40 -54.18 22.78 29.87
C GLY A 40 -54.42 23.50 28.52
N ALA A 41 -55.08 23.03 27.47
CA ALA A 41 -55.99 21.91 27.24
C ALA A 41 -56.06 21.61 25.71
N ALA A 42 -56.44 20.38 25.34
CA ALA A 42 -57.01 20.01 24.03
C ALA A 42 -58.50 20.46 23.98
N PRO A 43 -59.31 20.38 22.87
CA PRO A 43 -59.24 19.42 21.75
C PRO A 43 -59.66 19.95 20.35
N GLY A 44 -59.60 19.09 19.32
CA GLY A 44 -60.37 19.31 18.07
C GLY A 44 -59.92 18.48 16.86
N ARG A 45 -60.73 17.48 16.48
CA ARG A 45 -60.62 16.68 15.25
C ARG A 45 -61.04 17.48 14.01
N ALA A 46 -60.40 17.24 12.86
CA ALA A 46 -61.06 17.20 11.55
C ALA A 46 -60.16 16.52 10.48
N ARG A 47 -60.83 15.94 9.49
CA ARG A 47 -60.37 15.00 8.45
C ARG A 47 -59.71 15.72 7.25
N GLY A 48 -58.92 14.98 6.47
CA GLY A 48 -58.73 15.25 5.04
C GLY A 48 -57.28 15.08 4.54
N GLY A 49 -56.98 13.94 3.89
CA GLY A 49 -55.84 13.85 2.96
C GLY A 49 -56.17 14.54 1.63
N PRO A 50 -55.17 14.89 0.79
CA PRO A 50 -54.93 14.12 -0.46
C PRO A 50 -53.44 14.17 -0.91
N PRO A 51 -53.09 13.89 -2.19
CA PRO A 51 -52.77 12.56 -2.71
C PRO A 51 -51.30 12.39 -3.16
N ARG A 52 -50.87 11.13 -3.33
CA ARG A 52 -49.61 10.76 -3.99
C ARG A 52 -49.78 10.78 -5.51
N SER A 53 -49.02 11.62 -6.21
CA SER A 53 -48.85 11.53 -7.67
C SER A 53 -47.62 10.67 -8.01
N ARG A 54 -47.86 9.56 -8.70
CA ARG A 54 -46.85 8.81 -9.45
C ARG A 54 -46.76 9.43 -10.84
N HIS A 55 -45.58 9.90 -11.24
CA HIS A 55 -45.29 10.13 -12.66
C HIS A 55 -44.45 8.97 -13.17
N ALA A 56 -45.12 8.11 -13.93
CA ALA A 56 -44.49 7.23 -14.89
C ALA A 56 -44.29 8.03 -16.18
N ILE A 57 -43.05 8.10 -16.67
CA ILE A 57 -42.77 8.53 -18.04
C ILE A 57 -42.62 7.27 -18.87
N ARG A 58 -43.61 7.02 -19.73
CA ARG A 58 -43.50 6.18 -20.91
C ARG A 58 -42.88 7.02 -22.02
N ALA A 59 -41.89 6.46 -22.72
CA ALA A 59 -41.52 6.88 -24.06
C ALA A 59 -41.52 5.62 -24.95
N ASP A 60 -42.30 5.68 -26.03
CA ASP A 60 -42.34 4.70 -27.13
C ASP A 60 -41.28 5.06 -28.19
N PRO A 61 -40.94 4.14 -29.11
CA PRO A 61 -39.66 4.08 -29.80
C PRO A 61 -39.62 4.86 -31.12
N ALA A 62 -38.42 5.27 -31.54
CA ALA A 62 -38.12 5.59 -32.92
C ALA A 62 -36.75 5.01 -33.29
N ASP A 63 -36.77 4.26 -34.40
CA ASP A 63 -35.63 3.61 -35.06
C ASP A 63 -34.48 4.56 -35.41
N GLY A 64 -33.26 4.04 -35.29
CA GLY A 64 -32.04 4.72 -35.70
C GLY A 64 -30.83 3.80 -35.55
N ALA A 65 -30.68 2.87 -36.50
CA ALA A 65 -29.61 1.90 -36.55
C ALA A 65 -28.21 2.56 -36.58
N THR A 66 -27.36 2.20 -35.61
CA THR A 66 -25.91 2.02 -35.81
C THR A 66 -25.46 0.86 -34.92
N GLY A 67 -25.21 -0.30 -35.56
CA GLY A 67 -24.78 -1.51 -34.88
C GLY A 67 -23.31 -1.43 -34.47
N ILE A 68 -23.04 -1.77 -33.21
CA ILE A 68 -21.72 -2.18 -32.74
C ILE A 68 -21.85 -3.68 -32.41
N PRO A 69 -20.97 -4.56 -32.93
CA PRO A 69 -21.17 -5.99 -32.86
C PRO A 69 -20.97 -6.53 -31.43
N THR A 70 -21.93 -7.34 -30.97
CA THR A 70 -21.77 -8.22 -29.82
C THR A 70 -20.75 -9.31 -30.16
N ALA A 71 -19.54 -9.19 -29.61
CA ALA A 71 -18.57 -10.27 -29.63
C ALA A 71 -18.96 -11.32 -28.59
N ALA A 72 -19.27 -12.51 -29.12
CA ALA A 72 -19.46 -13.73 -28.38
C ALA A 72 -18.19 -14.11 -27.60
N THR A 73 -18.40 -14.87 -26.53
CA THR A 73 -17.41 -15.60 -25.76
C THR A 73 -16.49 -16.44 -26.66
N GLU A 74 -15.23 -16.03 -26.78
CA GLU A 74 -14.13 -16.92 -27.11
C GLU A 74 -12.97 -16.67 -26.13
N ALA A 75 -12.51 -17.76 -25.53
CA ALA A 75 -11.37 -17.80 -24.64
C ALA A 75 -10.10 -17.42 -25.41
N GLY A 76 -9.54 -16.25 -25.09
CA GLY A 76 -8.23 -15.83 -25.59
C GLY A 76 -7.12 -16.65 -24.93
N HIS A 77 -6.74 -17.76 -25.56
CA HIS A 77 -5.50 -18.46 -25.29
C HIS A 77 -4.30 -17.56 -25.63
N TYR A 78 -3.50 -17.21 -24.62
CA TYR A 78 -2.20 -16.56 -24.82
C TYR A 78 -1.23 -17.55 -25.48
N HIS A 79 -0.97 -17.40 -26.78
CA HIS A 79 0.16 -18.04 -27.44
C HIS A 79 1.39 -17.12 -27.36
N CYS A 80 2.22 -17.33 -26.35
CA CYS A 80 3.61 -16.88 -26.36
C CYS A 80 4.44 -17.92 -27.12
N LEU A 81 5.01 -17.52 -28.25
CA LEU A 81 5.99 -18.33 -28.98
C LEU A 81 7.28 -18.42 -28.15
N HIS A 82 7.53 -19.59 -27.56
CA HIS A 82 8.80 -19.94 -26.91
C HIS A 82 9.81 -20.49 -27.93
N PRO A 83 11.09 -20.08 -27.89
CA PRO A 83 12.17 -20.95 -28.37
C PRO A 83 12.43 -22.07 -27.34
N PRO A 84 12.90 -23.26 -27.75
CA PRO A 84 12.99 -24.42 -26.87
C PRO A 84 14.02 -24.22 -25.75
N ALA A 85 13.56 -24.45 -24.51
CA ALA A 85 14.38 -24.45 -23.31
C ALA A 85 15.37 -25.63 -23.34
N ARG A 86 16.67 -25.34 -23.23
CA ARG A 86 17.65 -26.29 -22.73
C ARG A 86 17.84 -26.06 -21.24
N SER A 87 17.62 -27.11 -20.47
CA SER A 87 17.86 -27.20 -19.03
C SER A 87 19.30 -26.83 -18.69
N ALA A 88 19.50 -25.80 -17.87
CA ALA A 88 20.74 -25.58 -17.16
C ALA A 88 20.42 -25.11 -15.73
N THR A 89 20.61 -26.01 -14.78
CA THR A 89 20.69 -25.71 -13.35
C THR A 89 21.91 -24.82 -13.12
N PHE A 90 21.71 -23.51 -12.93
CA PHE A 90 22.81 -22.62 -12.56
C PHE A 90 23.13 -22.80 -11.08
N ARG A 91 24.22 -23.53 -10.82
CA ARG A 91 24.90 -23.62 -9.53
C ARG A 91 26.09 -22.64 -9.61
N CYS A 92 26.08 -21.61 -8.76
CA CYS A 92 27.12 -20.57 -8.75
C CYS A 92 28.30 -21.05 -7.89
N ASP A 93 29.39 -21.48 -8.51
CA ASP A 93 30.63 -21.89 -7.81
C ASP A 93 31.77 -20.87 -7.99
N ARG A 94 32.53 -20.69 -6.91
CA ARG A 94 33.77 -19.89 -6.82
C ARG A 94 34.96 -20.60 -7.49
N HIS A 95 35.72 -19.90 -8.34
CA HIS A 95 37.17 -19.56 -8.16
C HIS A 95 37.95 -19.29 -9.47
N GLN A 96 38.77 -18.23 -9.40
CA GLN A 96 40.16 -18.05 -9.89
C GLN A 96 40.54 -18.00 -11.40
N THR A 97 40.94 -16.77 -11.79
CA THR A 97 42.16 -16.33 -12.53
C THR A 97 42.73 -17.15 -13.70
N SER A 98 42.89 -16.50 -14.86
CA SER A 98 44.16 -16.48 -15.63
C SER A 98 44.22 -15.31 -16.64
N ARG A 99 45.41 -15.09 -17.22
CA ARG A 99 46.01 -13.82 -17.69
C ARG A 99 45.66 -13.38 -19.14
N ARG A 100 45.60 -12.05 -19.30
CA ARG A 100 46.05 -11.14 -20.39
C ARG A 100 46.09 -11.61 -21.86
N SER A 101 45.53 -10.75 -22.71
CA SER A 101 46.22 -10.17 -23.88
C SER A 101 45.65 -8.78 -24.19
N ASP A 102 46.54 -7.78 -24.22
CA ASP A 102 46.31 -6.37 -24.57
C ASP A 102 45.85 -6.21 -26.04
N VAL A 103 45.02 -5.19 -26.34
CA VAL A 103 45.18 -4.20 -27.43
C VAL A 103 44.15 -3.05 -27.27
N ASP A 104 44.69 -1.82 -27.28
CA ASP A 104 44.14 -0.48 -27.57
C ASP A 104 43.17 0.24 -26.62
N GLU A 105 43.79 1.01 -25.71
CA GLU A 105 43.26 2.21 -25.06
C GLU A 105 43.18 3.39 -26.03
N GLN A 106 42.03 4.08 -26.05
CA GLN A 106 41.98 5.53 -26.25
C GLN A 106 40.70 6.11 -25.62
N GLY A 107 40.87 6.71 -24.43
CA GLY A 107 40.04 7.82 -23.94
C GLY A 107 38.80 7.49 -23.10
N SER A 108 38.97 7.10 -21.84
CA SER A 108 37.92 7.23 -20.81
C SER A 108 38.56 7.65 -19.49
N GLY A 109 38.08 8.75 -18.91
CA GLY A 109 38.58 9.31 -17.64
C GLY A 109 38.37 8.38 -16.43
N PRO A 110 38.87 8.75 -15.25
CA PRO A 110 38.96 7.84 -14.11
C PRO A 110 37.57 7.47 -13.57
N GLY A 111 37.23 6.17 -13.65
CA GLY A 111 36.28 5.47 -12.80
C GLY A 111 34.79 5.63 -13.12
N ALA A 112 34.29 5.01 -14.19
CA ALA A 112 32.90 4.57 -14.16
C ALA A 112 32.78 3.51 -13.06
N SER A 113 32.00 3.75 -12.00
CA SER A 113 31.80 2.71 -10.99
C SER A 113 31.09 1.54 -11.65
N ASP A 114 31.55 0.31 -11.37
CA ASP A 114 30.85 -0.95 -11.75
C ASP A 114 29.50 -1.11 -11.04
N CYS A 115 28.99 -0.05 -10.39
CA CYS A 115 27.72 -0.04 -9.69
C CYS A 115 26.56 -0.10 -10.70
N PRO A 116 25.54 -0.94 -10.45
CA PRO A 116 24.32 -0.95 -11.26
C PRO A 116 23.63 0.42 -11.23
N THR A 117 23.15 0.90 -12.39
CA THR A 117 22.42 2.18 -12.54
C THR A 117 21.12 1.97 -13.32
N GLY A 118 20.18 2.91 -13.20
CA GLY A 118 18.99 3.01 -14.03
C GLY A 118 18.14 1.74 -14.05
N ILE A 119 18.00 1.14 -15.25
CA ILE A 119 17.17 -0.06 -15.44
C ILE A 119 17.65 -1.23 -14.56
N ALA A 120 18.96 -1.35 -14.33
CA ALA A 120 19.54 -2.40 -13.48
C ALA A 120 19.12 -2.32 -12.01
N LEU A 121 18.62 -1.16 -11.57
CA LEU A 121 18.06 -0.92 -10.24
C LEU A 121 16.53 -0.83 -10.26
N SER A 122 15.87 -1.59 -11.14
CA SER A 122 14.42 -1.53 -11.29
C SER A 122 13.84 -2.88 -11.69
N ALA A 123 12.54 -3.06 -11.41
CA ALA A 123 11.79 -4.25 -11.83
C ALA A 123 11.70 -4.46 -13.36
N PHE A 124 12.23 -3.53 -14.18
CA PHE A 124 12.39 -3.75 -15.62
C PHE A 124 13.54 -4.69 -15.95
N ASN A 125 14.54 -4.81 -15.08
CA ASN A 125 15.62 -5.78 -15.24
C ASN A 125 15.19 -7.14 -14.64
N PRO A 126 15.21 -8.24 -15.43
CA PRO A 126 14.89 -9.58 -14.92
C PRO A 126 15.80 -10.03 -13.77
N GLU A 127 17.10 -9.79 -13.84
CA GLU A 127 18.07 -10.11 -12.77
C GLU A 127 17.71 -9.38 -11.47
N PHE A 128 17.30 -8.11 -11.57
CA PHE A 128 16.84 -7.35 -10.40
C PHE A 128 15.56 -7.92 -9.79
N ARG A 129 14.64 -8.47 -10.58
CA ARG A 129 13.44 -9.13 -10.03
C ARG A 129 13.76 -10.44 -9.32
N GLU A 130 14.72 -11.21 -9.84
CA GLU A 130 15.09 -12.51 -9.25
C GLU A 130 15.96 -12.35 -8.00
N CYS A 131 16.87 -11.38 -7.97
CA CYS A 131 17.87 -11.22 -6.91
C CYS A 131 18.03 -9.75 -6.45
N PRO A 132 16.94 -9.04 -6.09
CA PRO A 132 17.02 -7.61 -5.77
C PRO A 132 17.95 -7.33 -4.59
N HIS A 133 17.83 -8.11 -3.50
CA HIS A 133 18.59 -7.91 -2.28
C HIS A 133 20.09 -8.07 -2.49
N GLN A 134 20.53 -9.04 -3.31
CA GLN A 134 21.95 -9.21 -3.63
C GLN A 134 22.52 -8.02 -4.41
N ILE A 135 21.75 -7.44 -5.32
CA ILE A 135 22.15 -6.25 -6.08
C ILE A 135 22.21 -5.03 -5.15
N LEU A 136 21.17 -4.83 -4.33
CA LEU A 136 21.08 -3.69 -3.41
C LEU A 136 22.13 -3.76 -2.30
N ASN A 137 22.51 -4.95 -1.83
CA ASN A 137 23.58 -5.13 -0.85
C ASN A 137 24.94 -4.77 -1.42
N ARG A 138 25.22 -5.18 -2.68
CA ARG A 138 26.45 -4.78 -3.38
C ARG A 138 26.50 -3.26 -3.57
N LEU A 139 25.39 -2.66 -4.00
CA LEU A 139 25.31 -1.21 -4.15
C LEU A 139 25.52 -0.50 -2.80
N ARG A 140 24.86 -0.95 -1.73
CA ARG A 140 25.01 -0.38 -0.38
C ARG A 140 26.44 -0.44 0.13
N ALA A 141 27.16 -1.52 -0.14
CA ALA A 141 28.55 -1.69 0.29
C ALA A 141 29.53 -0.81 -0.51
N ALA A 142 29.26 -0.59 -1.80
CA ALA A 142 30.15 0.16 -2.68
C ALA A 142 29.85 1.67 -2.71
N GLU A 143 28.58 2.03 -2.88
CA GLU A 143 28.10 3.39 -3.09
C GLU A 143 26.68 3.55 -2.49
N PRO A 144 26.55 3.66 -1.16
CA PRO A 144 25.25 3.64 -0.47
C PRO A 144 24.32 4.79 -0.83
N VAL A 145 24.91 5.93 -1.23
CA VAL A 145 24.26 7.09 -1.82
C VAL A 145 24.73 7.16 -3.27
N HIS A 146 24.00 6.50 -4.17
CA HIS A 146 24.44 6.30 -5.56
C HIS A 146 23.84 7.34 -6.50
N ARG A 147 24.68 7.94 -7.36
CA ARG A 147 24.21 8.86 -8.41
C ARG A 147 23.79 8.10 -9.66
N ASP A 148 22.50 7.86 -9.80
CA ASP A 148 21.92 7.28 -11.02
C ASP A 148 21.75 8.35 -12.10
N ARG A 149 22.77 8.49 -12.95
CA ARG A 149 22.80 9.46 -14.05
C ARG A 149 21.82 9.12 -15.18
N GLN A 150 21.42 7.84 -15.31
CA GLN A 150 20.48 7.43 -16.35
C GLN A 150 19.08 7.99 -16.11
N PHE A 151 18.67 8.11 -14.85
CA PHE A 151 17.33 8.59 -14.46
C PHE A 151 17.32 9.93 -13.71
N ASP A 152 18.47 10.63 -13.64
CA ASP A 152 18.68 11.86 -12.85
C ASP A 152 18.09 11.76 -11.44
N ARG A 153 18.51 10.74 -10.70
CA ARG A 153 18.12 10.51 -9.31
C ARG A 153 19.31 10.13 -8.44
N VAL A 154 19.17 10.30 -7.14
CA VAL A 154 20.11 9.78 -6.14
C VAL A 154 19.43 8.64 -5.41
N VAL A 155 20.02 7.45 -5.49
CA VAL A 155 19.50 6.21 -4.93
C VAL A 155 20.10 6.00 -3.54
N LEU A 156 19.22 5.83 -2.54
CA LEU A 156 19.58 5.64 -1.15
C LEU A 156 19.29 4.19 -0.75
N THR A 157 20.30 3.48 -0.27
CA THR A 157 20.20 2.06 0.09
C THR A 157 20.44 1.76 1.56
N ARG A 158 21.12 2.66 2.29
CA ARG A 158 21.26 2.54 3.75
C ARG A 158 19.99 2.96 4.46
N ARG A 159 19.65 2.19 5.49
CA ARG A 159 18.45 2.41 6.30
C ARG A 159 18.44 3.79 6.95
N ALA A 160 19.59 4.25 7.44
CA ALA A 160 19.73 5.55 8.12
C ALA A 160 19.49 6.73 7.18
N ASP A 161 20.03 6.70 5.96
CA ASP A 161 19.82 7.76 4.96
C ASP A 161 18.36 7.84 4.53
N ILE A 162 17.74 6.67 4.30
CA ILE A 162 16.32 6.56 3.97
C ILE A 162 15.48 7.16 5.11
N GLU A 163 15.78 6.84 6.36
CA GLU A 163 15.04 7.38 7.52
C GLU A 163 15.14 8.89 7.63
N ALA A 164 16.36 9.43 7.46
CA ALA A 164 16.61 10.86 7.50
C ALA A 164 15.82 11.58 6.40
N VAL A 165 15.83 11.05 5.17
CA VAL A 165 15.10 11.61 4.04
C VAL A 165 13.58 11.50 4.19
N LEU A 166 13.07 10.38 4.69
CA LEU A 166 11.63 10.21 4.90
C LEU A 166 11.09 11.08 6.04
N GLY A 167 11.91 11.34 7.06
CA GLY A 167 11.56 12.21 8.20
C GLY A 167 11.70 13.71 7.92
N ASP A 168 12.45 14.11 6.90
CA ASP A 168 12.74 15.51 6.60
C ASP A 168 11.56 16.21 5.90
N ARG A 169 10.89 17.12 6.61
CA ARG A 169 9.77 17.91 6.08
C ARG A 169 10.17 19.02 5.10
N SER A 170 11.45 19.32 4.95
CA SER A 170 11.94 20.27 3.94
C SER A 170 12.01 19.68 2.54
N LEU A 171 11.87 18.35 2.41
CA LEU A 171 11.78 17.65 1.14
C LEU A 171 10.33 17.50 0.69
N GLY A 172 10.11 17.61 -0.62
CA GLY A 172 8.78 17.49 -1.22
C GLY A 172 8.46 16.07 -1.70
N ALA A 173 7.18 15.82 -1.92
CA ALA A 173 6.60 14.69 -2.62
C ALA A 173 5.90 15.11 -3.93
N ASP A 174 5.70 16.41 -4.17
CA ASP A 174 5.01 16.92 -5.35
C ASP A 174 5.88 16.85 -6.63
N PRO A 175 5.59 15.93 -7.57
CA PRO A 175 6.41 15.72 -8.76
C PRO A 175 6.44 16.93 -9.70
N ARG A 176 5.50 17.87 -9.59
CA ARG A 176 5.52 19.12 -10.37
C ARG A 176 6.73 19.98 -10.01
N LYS A 177 7.25 19.85 -8.79
CA LYS A 177 8.44 20.56 -8.29
C LYS A 177 9.76 19.87 -8.62
N SER A 178 9.72 18.73 -9.32
CA SER A 178 10.92 18.05 -9.83
C SER A 178 11.36 18.61 -11.18
N ARG A 179 12.61 18.32 -11.55
CA ARG A 179 13.17 18.69 -12.86
C ARG A 179 12.39 18.07 -14.02
N PRO A 180 12.25 18.78 -15.15
CA PRO A 180 11.75 18.17 -16.40
C PRO A 180 12.55 16.92 -16.77
N GLY A 181 11.85 15.86 -17.20
CA GLY A 181 12.50 14.59 -17.58
C GLY A 181 13.02 13.73 -16.42
N SER A 182 12.86 14.17 -15.16
CA SER A 182 13.27 13.37 -14.00
C SER A 182 12.49 12.06 -13.87
N PHE A 183 13.09 11.10 -13.17
CA PHE A 183 12.46 9.81 -12.89
C PHE A 183 11.06 9.92 -12.31
N VAL A 184 10.85 10.83 -11.33
CA VAL A 184 9.55 10.96 -10.67
C VAL A 184 8.45 11.45 -11.64
N ARG A 185 8.77 12.35 -12.57
CA ARG A 185 7.81 12.80 -13.60
C ARG A 185 7.48 11.69 -14.60
N MET A 186 8.49 10.90 -14.99
CA MET A 186 8.27 9.72 -15.84
C MET A 186 7.44 8.66 -15.11
N ALA A 187 7.74 8.41 -13.83
CA ALA A 187 7.10 7.37 -13.05
C ALA A 187 5.64 7.70 -12.68
N GLN A 188 5.33 8.97 -12.43
CA GLN A 188 3.99 9.41 -12.03
C GLN A 188 3.15 9.98 -13.17
N ILE A 189 3.71 10.08 -14.38
CA ILE A 189 3.05 10.57 -15.61
C ILE A 189 2.34 11.91 -15.32
N VAL A 190 3.17 12.90 -15.02
CA VAL A 190 2.70 14.26 -14.72
C VAL A 190 2.46 15.01 -16.01
N ASP A 191 1.20 15.08 -16.44
CA ASP A 191 0.73 15.83 -17.61
C ASP A 191 -0.30 16.91 -17.21
N GLU A 192 -0.96 17.53 -18.19
CA GLU A 192 -1.96 18.59 -17.98
C GLU A 192 -3.21 18.12 -17.22
N THR A 193 -3.46 16.82 -17.20
CA THR A 193 -4.60 16.19 -16.50
C THR A 193 -4.25 15.75 -15.06
N TYR A 194 -3.00 15.95 -14.64
CA TYR A 194 -2.51 15.53 -13.34
C TYR A 194 -3.22 16.26 -12.19
N GLN A 195 -4.02 15.51 -11.43
CA GLN A 195 -4.67 15.99 -10.22
C GLN A 195 -3.92 15.46 -8.99
N PRO A 196 -3.25 16.31 -8.20
CA PRO A 196 -2.53 15.86 -7.02
C PRO A 196 -3.50 15.35 -5.95
N THR A 197 -3.07 14.32 -5.25
CA THR A 197 -3.73 13.83 -4.04
C THR A 197 -2.82 14.11 -2.84
N MET A 198 -3.27 13.85 -1.62
CA MET A 198 -2.40 13.97 -0.44
C MET A 198 -1.10 13.13 -0.54
N LEU A 199 -1.03 12.13 -1.42
CA LEU A 199 0.20 11.36 -1.65
C LEU A 199 1.31 12.22 -2.28
N ASN A 200 0.95 13.17 -3.14
CA ASN A 200 1.86 13.94 -4.01
C ASN A 200 1.71 15.45 -3.80
N THR A 201 1.37 15.85 -2.57
CA THR A 201 1.23 17.25 -2.17
C THR A 201 2.15 17.50 -0.98
N ASP A 202 2.69 18.71 -0.87
CA ASP A 202 3.54 19.11 0.25
C ASP A 202 2.74 19.92 1.30
N ASP A 203 3.32 20.12 2.48
CA ASP A 203 2.75 21.03 3.48
C ASP A 203 2.69 22.48 2.93
N PRO A 204 1.69 23.30 3.34
CA PRO A 204 0.66 23.01 4.36
C PRO A 204 -0.55 22.23 3.84
N GLU A 205 -0.72 22.12 2.52
CA GLU A 205 -1.92 21.52 1.90
C GLU A 205 -2.02 20.02 2.19
N HIS A 206 -0.88 19.30 2.18
CA HIS A 206 -0.85 17.91 2.60
C HIS A 206 -1.37 17.71 4.02
N LYS A 207 -0.94 18.55 4.97
CA LYS A 207 -1.42 18.50 6.36
C LYS A 207 -2.94 18.66 6.42
N ARG A 208 -3.51 19.62 5.71
CA ARG A 208 -4.97 19.85 5.65
C ARG A 208 -5.73 18.65 5.10
N LEU A 209 -5.33 18.16 3.92
CA LEU A 209 -5.98 17.00 3.30
C LEU A 209 -5.87 15.77 4.21
N ARG A 210 -4.66 15.48 4.72
CA ARG A 210 -4.40 14.32 5.55
C ARG A 210 -5.21 14.35 6.85
N SER A 211 -5.32 15.51 7.49
CA SER A 211 -6.02 15.63 8.77
C SER A 211 -7.53 15.38 8.61
N LEU A 212 -8.14 15.95 7.56
CA LEU A 212 -9.54 15.70 7.20
C LEU A 212 -9.82 14.23 6.86
N VAL A 213 -8.95 13.60 6.04
CA VAL A 213 -9.12 12.20 5.64
C VAL A 213 -8.92 11.24 6.82
N ALA A 214 -7.98 11.54 7.72
CA ALA A 214 -7.72 10.72 8.90
C ALA A 214 -8.89 10.70 9.90
N GLN A 215 -9.82 11.66 9.85
CA GLN A 215 -11.04 11.62 10.68
C GLN A 215 -11.93 10.43 10.28
N GLY A 216 -12.03 10.12 8.99
CA GLY A 216 -12.81 8.99 8.48
C GLY A 216 -12.04 7.68 8.43
N PHE A 217 -10.77 7.72 8.04
CA PHE A 217 -9.89 6.55 7.96
C PHE A 217 -9.04 6.43 9.24
N ASN A 218 -9.68 6.03 10.34
CA ASN A 218 -9.05 5.90 11.65
C ASN A 218 -9.05 4.45 12.16
N LEU A 219 -8.33 4.19 13.26
CA LEU A 219 -8.21 2.86 13.86
C LEU A 219 -9.57 2.23 14.21
N ARG A 220 -10.53 3.03 14.69
CA ARG A 220 -11.87 2.53 15.03
C ARG A 220 -12.62 2.03 13.80
N ALA A 221 -12.52 2.75 12.68
CA ALA A 221 -13.12 2.32 11.41
C ALA A 221 -12.49 1.02 10.91
N VAL A 222 -11.17 0.89 11.00
CA VAL A 222 -10.45 -0.34 10.63
C VAL A 222 -10.83 -1.52 11.52
N GLU A 223 -10.91 -1.33 12.83
CA GLU A 223 -11.30 -2.41 13.76
C GLU A 223 -12.74 -2.87 13.52
N ALA A 224 -13.65 -1.96 13.15
CA ALA A 224 -15.02 -2.31 12.76
C ALA A 224 -15.08 -3.17 11.48
N MET A 225 -14.08 -3.08 10.60
CA MET A 225 -14.00 -3.88 9.38
C MET A 225 -13.49 -5.30 9.60
N ARG A 226 -12.82 -5.62 10.71
CA ARG A 226 -12.22 -6.97 10.93
C ARG A 226 -13.20 -8.14 10.74
N PRO A 227 -14.43 -8.13 11.30
CA PRO A 227 -15.37 -9.22 11.07
C PRO A 227 -15.73 -9.36 9.60
N ARG A 228 -15.82 -8.23 8.87
CA ARG A 228 -16.14 -8.24 7.46
C ARG A 228 -14.98 -8.74 6.60
N ILE A 229 -13.75 -8.31 6.88
CA ILE A 229 -12.53 -8.84 6.26
C ILE A 229 -12.49 -10.37 6.39
N ALA A 230 -12.75 -10.91 7.58
CA ALA A 230 -12.79 -12.36 7.80
C ALA A 230 -13.90 -13.05 6.99
N ALA A 231 -15.07 -12.43 6.86
CA ALA A 231 -16.17 -12.97 6.05
C ALA A 231 -15.82 -12.98 4.55
N VAL A 232 -15.23 -11.92 4.03
CA VAL A 232 -14.76 -11.85 2.63
C VAL A 232 -13.68 -12.90 2.39
N ALA A 233 -12.68 -12.99 3.27
CA ALA A 233 -11.61 -13.99 3.16
C ALA A 233 -12.16 -15.41 3.14
N ASN A 234 -13.08 -15.75 4.06
CA ASN A 234 -13.71 -17.08 4.06
C ASN A 234 -14.51 -17.34 2.79
N SER A 235 -15.29 -16.38 2.30
CA SER A 235 -16.07 -16.55 1.06
C SER A 235 -15.17 -16.79 -0.16
N LEU A 236 -14.03 -16.11 -0.25
CA LEU A 236 -13.06 -16.34 -1.33
C LEU A 236 -12.44 -17.75 -1.20
N LEU A 237 -12.07 -18.15 0.01
CA LEU A 237 -11.53 -19.49 0.29
C LEU A 237 -12.55 -20.62 0.09
N ASP A 238 -13.84 -20.37 0.33
CA ASP A 238 -14.93 -21.30 0.05
C ASP A 238 -15.04 -21.58 -1.46
N GLY A 239 -14.90 -20.55 -2.30
CA GLY A 239 -14.87 -20.69 -3.76
C GLY A 239 -13.68 -21.48 -4.32
N LEU A 240 -12.63 -21.66 -3.51
CA LEU A 240 -11.43 -22.40 -3.86
C LEU A 240 -11.40 -23.82 -3.28
N ALA A 241 -12.37 -24.17 -2.42
CA ALA A 241 -12.41 -25.47 -1.77
C ALA A 241 -12.55 -26.62 -2.78
N GLY A 242 -11.82 -27.72 -2.54
CA GLY A 242 -11.84 -28.91 -3.40
C GLY A 242 -10.98 -28.82 -4.67
N ARG A 243 -10.39 -27.65 -4.99
CA ARG A 243 -9.45 -27.51 -6.09
C ARG A 243 -8.06 -27.99 -5.69
N ALA A 244 -7.40 -28.79 -6.53
CA ALA A 244 -6.03 -29.25 -6.31
C ALA A 244 -4.97 -28.15 -6.52
N SER A 245 -5.28 -27.12 -7.32
CA SER A 245 -4.40 -25.97 -7.57
C SER A 245 -5.16 -24.71 -7.97
N PHE A 246 -4.58 -23.54 -7.68
CA PHE A 246 -5.12 -22.22 -8.03
C PHE A 246 -4.00 -21.15 -8.02
N ASP A 247 -4.24 -20.00 -8.65
CA ASP A 247 -3.36 -18.84 -8.53
C ASP A 247 -3.77 -18.02 -7.29
N LEU A 248 -2.92 -17.99 -6.27
CA LEU A 248 -3.20 -17.31 -5.02
C LEU A 248 -3.36 -15.79 -5.20
N VAL A 249 -2.62 -15.19 -6.14
CA VAL A 249 -2.67 -13.74 -6.36
C VAL A 249 -4.00 -13.36 -6.99
N GLU A 250 -4.33 -13.99 -8.12
CA GLU A 250 -5.54 -13.68 -8.89
C GLU A 250 -6.81 -14.02 -8.11
N GLU A 251 -6.81 -15.15 -7.40
CA GLU A 251 -8.05 -15.73 -6.89
C GLU A 251 -8.31 -15.46 -5.41
N PHE A 252 -7.31 -14.96 -4.66
CA PHE A 252 -7.45 -14.66 -3.23
C PHE A 252 -6.85 -13.31 -2.82
N ALA A 253 -5.55 -13.08 -3.08
CA ALA A 253 -4.87 -11.89 -2.59
C ALA A 253 -5.34 -10.59 -3.27
N GLY A 254 -5.69 -10.65 -4.57
CA GLY A 254 -6.20 -9.50 -5.33
C GLY A 254 -7.66 -9.13 -5.01
N PRO A 255 -8.59 -10.10 -5.00
CA PRO A 255 -10.00 -9.83 -4.72
C PRO A 255 -10.25 -9.31 -3.30
N LEU A 256 -9.52 -9.80 -2.28
CA LEU A 256 -9.79 -9.47 -0.88
C LEU A 256 -9.71 -7.96 -0.59
N PRO A 257 -8.59 -7.25 -0.84
CA PRO A 257 -8.51 -5.82 -0.53
C PRO A 257 -9.46 -4.98 -1.38
N THR A 258 -9.68 -5.39 -2.63
CA THR A 258 -10.62 -4.72 -3.55
C THR A 258 -12.04 -4.72 -2.98
N ILE A 259 -12.51 -5.86 -2.47
CA ILE A 259 -13.84 -5.97 -1.86
C ILE A 259 -13.89 -5.18 -0.55
N VAL A 260 -12.87 -5.30 0.29
CA VAL A 260 -12.81 -4.62 1.60
C VAL A 260 -12.88 -3.11 1.44
N ILE A 261 -12.09 -2.52 0.54
CA ILE A 261 -12.09 -1.06 0.36
C ILE A 261 -13.38 -0.56 -0.32
N ALA A 262 -13.95 -1.33 -1.25
CA ALA A 262 -15.22 -1.00 -1.88
C ALA A 262 -16.35 -0.92 -0.83
N GLU A 263 -16.42 -1.89 0.07
CA GLU A 263 -17.40 -1.88 1.15
C GLU A 263 -17.15 -0.76 2.17
N MET A 264 -15.88 -0.49 2.50
CA MET A 264 -15.52 0.62 3.39
C MET A 264 -15.91 1.98 2.79
N LEU A 265 -15.79 2.14 1.45
CA LEU A 265 -16.26 3.31 0.71
C LEU A 265 -17.79 3.36 0.58
N GLY A 266 -18.51 2.32 1.00
CA GLY A 266 -19.98 2.28 0.94
C GLY A 266 -20.51 1.98 -0.45
N VAL A 267 -19.78 1.21 -1.25
CA VAL A 267 -20.23 0.79 -2.58
C VAL A 267 -21.44 -0.14 -2.45
N ASP A 268 -22.56 0.27 -3.01
CA ASP A 268 -23.80 -0.50 -2.99
C ASP A 268 -23.66 -1.81 -3.79
N THR A 269 -24.31 -2.88 -3.32
CA THR A 269 -24.27 -4.20 -3.95
C THR A 269 -24.67 -4.18 -5.43
N ALA A 270 -25.63 -3.31 -5.79
CA ALA A 270 -26.09 -3.15 -7.17
C ALA A 270 -24.99 -2.64 -8.11
N ASP A 271 -24.05 -1.85 -7.59
CA ASP A 271 -22.99 -1.19 -8.36
C ASP A 271 -21.68 -1.99 -8.38
N GLN A 272 -21.56 -3.07 -7.59
CA GLN A 272 -20.30 -3.82 -7.39
C GLN A 272 -19.67 -4.31 -8.70
N LYS A 273 -20.47 -4.75 -9.68
CA LYS A 273 -19.94 -5.25 -10.96
C LYS A 273 -19.25 -4.15 -11.76
N ASP A 274 -19.90 -2.99 -11.87
CA ASP A 274 -19.34 -1.85 -12.59
C ASP A 274 -18.17 -1.24 -11.82
N PHE A 275 -18.31 -1.11 -10.49
CA PHE A 275 -17.25 -0.66 -9.62
C PHE A 275 -15.98 -1.51 -9.74
N LYS A 276 -16.12 -2.84 -9.83
CA LYS A 276 -14.99 -3.75 -10.08
C LYS A 276 -14.28 -3.40 -11.38
N ARG A 277 -15.03 -3.26 -12.49
CA ARG A 277 -14.46 -2.95 -13.81
C ARG A 277 -13.70 -1.62 -13.79
N TRP A 278 -14.23 -0.61 -13.10
CA TRP A 278 -13.54 0.66 -12.97
C TRP A 278 -12.30 0.53 -12.07
N SER A 279 -12.41 -0.15 -10.92
CA SER A 279 -11.31 -0.36 -9.97
C SER A 279 -10.13 -1.09 -10.61
N ASP A 280 -10.38 -2.15 -11.38
CA ASP A 280 -9.33 -2.93 -12.06
C ASP A 280 -8.49 -2.03 -13.00
N ALA A 281 -9.14 -1.12 -13.73
CA ALA A 281 -8.46 -0.16 -14.58
C ALA A 281 -7.80 0.99 -13.79
N LEU A 282 -8.41 1.44 -12.68
CA LEU A 282 -7.84 2.52 -11.85
C LEU A 282 -6.51 2.10 -11.24
N VAL A 283 -6.38 0.83 -10.83
CA VAL A 283 -5.15 0.27 -10.25
C VAL A 283 -3.92 0.49 -11.17
N MET A 284 -4.11 0.58 -12.49
CA MET A 284 -3.04 0.89 -13.42
C MET A 284 -2.47 2.31 -13.28
N CYS A 285 -3.14 3.24 -12.58
CA CYS A 285 -2.62 4.60 -12.39
C CYS A 285 -1.27 4.65 -11.69
N LEU A 286 -0.92 3.61 -10.93
CA LEU A 286 0.36 3.49 -10.24
C LEU A 286 1.43 2.77 -11.09
N ASN A 287 1.07 2.24 -12.27
CA ASN A 287 2.00 1.62 -13.20
C ASN A 287 2.61 2.68 -14.14
N PRO A 288 3.93 2.91 -14.11
CA PRO A 288 4.59 3.91 -14.97
C PRO A 288 4.71 3.48 -16.45
N ARG A 289 4.47 2.20 -16.78
CA ARG A 289 4.46 1.70 -18.16
C ARG A 289 3.11 1.13 -18.49
N ARG A 290 2.26 2.00 -19.04
CA ARG A 290 0.95 1.63 -19.59
C ARG A 290 1.00 1.59 -21.11
N SER A 291 0.28 0.64 -21.66
CA SER A 291 -0.08 0.62 -23.08
C SER A 291 -1.15 1.69 -23.37
N PRO A 292 -1.31 2.13 -24.63
CA PRO A 292 -2.40 3.04 -25.01
C PRO A 292 -3.78 2.54 -24.59
N GLU A 293 -4.01 1.23 -24.64
CA GLU A 293 -5.25 0.59 -24.21
C GLU A 293 -5.45 0.73 -22.69
N GLN A 294 -4.38 0.58 -21.90
CA GLN A 294 -4.42 0.80 -20.46
C GLN A 294 -4.63 2.26 -20.08
N ASP A 295 -4.04 3.21 -20.83
CA ASP A 295 -4.31 4.64 -20.65
C ASP A 295 -5.77 4.99 -20.95
N ALA A 296 -6.32 4.45 -22.06
CA ALA A 296 -7.73 4.63 -22.40
C ALA A 296 -8.67 4.03 -21.34
N ALA A 297 -8.37 2.82 -20.85
CA ALA A 297 -9.13 2.17 -19.79
C ALA A 297 -9.07 2.95 -18.47
N LEU A 298 -7.90 3.52 -18.14
CA LEU A 298 -7.73 4.35 -16.96
C LEU A 298 -8.52 5.66 -17.06
N ALA A 299 -8.50 6.33 -18.23
CA ALA A 299 -9.27 7.54 -18.47
C ALA A 299 -10.78 7.25 -18.34
N TRP A 300 -11.26 6.18 -18.97
CA TRP A 300 -12.65 5.71 -18.87
C TRP A 300 -13.03 5.39 -17.41
N SER A 301 -12.15 4.71 -16.67
CA SER A 301 -12.36 4.40 -15.25
C SER A 301 -12.49 5.66 -14.40
N ARG A 302 -11.59 6.65 -14.59
CA ARG A 302 -11.62 7.93 -13.86
C ARG A 302 -12.92 8.69 -14.09
N GLU A 303 -13.39 8.72 -15.34
CA GLU A 303 -14.67 9.37 -15.69
C GLU A 303 -15.85 8.70 -14.97
N ASN A 304 -15.95 7.38 -15.05
CA ASN A 304 -17.07 6.63 -14.50
C ASN A 304 -17.04 6.59 -12.96
N LEU A 305 -15.87 6.41 -12.34
CA LEU A 305 -15.73 6.53 -10.89
C LEU A 305 -16.02 7.96 -10.41
N GLY A 306 -15.62 8.97 -11.19
CA GLY A 306 -15.98 10.36 -10.91
C GLY A 306 -17.49 10.57 -10.92
N ALA A 307 -18.20 10.05 -11.92
CA ALA A 307 -19.65 10.12 -11.99
C ALA A 307 -20.33 9.36 -10.85
N TYR A 308 -19.84 8.16 -10.55
CA TYR A 308 -20.28 7.32 -9.45
C TYR A 308 -20.14 8.05 -8.10
N PHE A 309 -18.94 8.51 -7.76
CA PHE A 309 -18.70 9.18 -6.48
C PHE A 309 -19.45 10.50 -6.37
N ARG A 310 -19.64 11.27 -7.46
CA ARG A 310 -20.52 12.46 -7.45
C ARG A 310 -21.94 12.11 -7.03
N ARG A 311 -22.52 11.06 -7.61
CA ARG A 311 -23.85 10.57 -7.22
C ARG A 311 -23.87 10.16 -5.74
N VAL A 312 -22.94 9.30 -5.31
CA VAL A 312 -22.87 8.81 -3.93
C VAL A 312 -22.67 9.95 -2.93
N ILE A 313 -21.82 10.93 -3.22
CA ILE A 313 -21.63 12.12 -2.39
C ILE A 313 -22.94 12.90 -2.25
N GLY A 314 -23.69 13.09 -3.35
CA GLY A 314 -25.01 13.72 -3.32
C GLY A 314 -25.99 12.99 -2.41
N GLU A 315 -26.06 11.65 -2.53
CA GLU A 315 -26.88 10.81 -1.67
C GLU A 315 -26.47 10.92 -0.19
N ARG A 316 -25.17 10.86 0.13
CA ARG A 316 -24.67 10.93 1.51
C ARG A 316 -24.79 12.33 2.13
N ARG A 317 -24.80 13.39 1.32
CA ARG A 317 -25.14 14.75 1.77
C ARG A 317 -26.62 14.86 2.15
N ALA A 318 -27.51 14.20 1.39
CA ALA A 318 -28.94 14.17 1.70
C ALA A 318 -29.27 13.25 2.88
N GLN A 319 -28.62 12.08 2.95
CA GLN A 319 -28.81 11.08 3.99
C GLN A 319 -27.48 10.38 4.31
N ARG A 320 -26.90 10.71 5.47
CA ARG A 320 -25.63 10.14 5.91
C ARG A 320 -25.74 8.63 6.13
N GLY A 321 -24.75 7.90 5.62
CA GLY A 321 -24.52 6.48 5.88
C GLY A 321 -23.53 6.26 7.04
N THR A 322 -23.00 5.04 7.13
CA THR A 322 -21.94 4.66 8.08
C THR A 322 -20.60 4.41 7.39
N ASP A 323 -20.55 4.63 6.07
CA ASP A 323 -19.40 4.44 5.20
C ASP A 323 -18.39 5.60 5.24
N LEU A 324 -17.23 5.36 4.65
CA LEU A 324 -16.14 6.31 4.60
C LEU A 324 -16.49 7.58 3.80
N ILE A 325 -17.28 7.48 2.73
CA ILE A 325 -17.71 8.68 1.97
C ILE A 325 -18.54 9.60 2.84
N SER A 326 -19.44 9.05 3.66
CA SER A 326 -20.22 9.80 4.64
C SER A 326 -19.32 10.51 5.66
N ALA A 327 -18.24 9.86 6.11
CA ALA A 327 -17.26 10.46 7.00
C ALA A 327 -16.46 11.59 6.33
N LEU A 328 -15.99 11.38 5.09
CA LEU A 328 -15.23 12.39 4.33
C LEU A 328 -16.06 13.64 4.02
N VAL A 329 -17.34 13.46 3.66
CA VAL A 329 -18.28 14.57 3.41
C VAL A 329 -18.57 15.35 4.70
N ALA A 330 -18.51 14.69 5.86
CA ALA A 330 -18.74 15.30 7.16
C ALA A 330 -17.49 15.92 7.81
N ALA A 331 -16.30 15.58 7.30
CA ALA A 331 -15.02 16.00 7.87
C ALA A 331 -14.89 17.53 7.83
N GLU A 332 -14.51 18.11 8.97
CA GLU A 332 -14.28 19.54 9.15
C GLU A 332 -13.13 19.74 10.14
N GLU A 333 -12.21 20.65 9.84
CA GLU A 333 -11.11 21.02 10.73
C GLU A 333 -10.78 22.50 10.53
N ASP A 334 -10.73 23.26 11.62
CA ASP A 334 -10.51 24.71 11.61
C ASP A 334 -11.44 25.48 10.63
N GLY A 335 -12.66 24.96 10.42
CA GLY A 335 -13.66 25.51 9.51
C GLY A 335 -13.47 25.13 8.04
N GLU A 336 -12.41 24.38 7.71
CA GLU A 336 -12.14 23.86 6.37
C GLU A 336 -12.79 22.49 6.17
N LYS A 337 -13.20 22.22 4.92
CA LYS A 337 -13.83 20.97 4.49
C LYS A 337 -13.19 20.47 3.21
N LEU A 338 -13.36 19.18 2.95
CA LEU A 338 -13.03 18.63 1.64
C LEU A 338 -14.02 19.15 0.61
N THR A 339 -13.50 19.66 -0.51
CA THR A 339 -14.32 19.91 -1.70
C THR A 339 -14.85 18.59 -2.26
N GLU A 340 -15.91 18.64 -3.08
CA GLU A 340 -16.42 17.43 -3.73
C GLU A 340 -15.33 16.72 -4.55
N GLN A 341 -14.51 17.49 -5.29
CA GLN A 341 -13.40 16.94 -6.06
C GLN A 341 -12.32 16.32 -5.16
N GLU A 342 -12.05 16.90 -3.99
CA GLU A 342 -11.11 16.32 -3.02
C GLU A 342 -11.62 15.01 -2.41
N VAL A 343 -12.92 14.89 -2.15
CA VAL A 343 -13.53 13.61 -1.71
C VAL A 343 -13.37 12.55 -2.80
N ILE A 344 -13.64 12.88 -4.06
CA ILE A 344 -13.49 11.97 -5.20
C ILE A 344 -12.02 11.55 -5.37
N ASN A 345 -11.10 12.51 -5.36
CA ASN A 345 -9.67 12.24 -5.49
C ASN A 345 -9.15 11.37 -4.33
N THR A 346 -9.65 11.60 -3.11
CA THR A 346 -9.35 10.78 -1.93
C THR A 346 -9.88 9.36 -2.09
N ALA A 347 -11.15 9.20 -2.50
CA ALA A 347 -11.74 7.89 -2.71
C ALA A 347 -10.97 7.07 -3.75
N ASN A 348 -10.61 7.70 -4.87
CA ASN A 348 -9.76 7.09 -5.91
C ASN A 348 -8.37 6.72 -5.38
N LEU A 349 -7.74 7.60 -4.59
CA LEU A 349 -6.45 7.30 -3.96
C LEU A 349 -6.53 6.08 -3.05
N LEU A 350 -7.52 6.04 -2.16
CA LEU A 350 -7.69 4.94 -1.21
C LEU A 350 -7.98 3.61 -1.93
N LEU A 351 -8.80 3.65 -2.99
CA LEU A 351 -9.07 2.51 -3.85
C LEU A 351 -7.78 1.99 -4.51
N ALA A 352 -7.04 2.84 -5.21
CA ALA A 352 -5.82 2.41 -5.90
C ALA A 352 -4.70 1.97 -4.93
N ALA A 353 -4.43 2.75 -3.89
CA ALA A 353 -3.34 2.51 -2.95
C ALA A 353 -3.60 1.29 -2.06
N GLY A 354 -4.85 1.11 -1.60
CA GLY A 354 -5.25 -0.02 -0.76
C GLY A 354 -5.26 -1.36 -1.51
N ASN A 355 -5.55 -1.35 -2.81
CA ASN A 355 -5.65 -2.57 -3.60
C ASN A 355 -4.30 -3.20 -3.92
N VAL A 356 -3.42 -2.46 -4.61
CA VAL A 356 -2.17 -3.03 -5.16
C VAL A 356 -1.25 -3.49 -4.04
N THR A 357 -1.02 -2.62 -3.06
CA THR A 357 -0.02 -2.86 -2.02
C THR A 357 -0.45 -3.94 -1.03
N THR A 358 -1.75 -4.03 -0.70
CA THR A 358 -2.25 -5.07 0.20
C THR A 358 -2.33 -6.43 -0.50
N THR A 359 -2.64 -6.45 -1.81
CA THR A 359 -2.51 -7.65 -2.65
C THR A 359 -1.09 -8.20 -2.58
N ASP A 360 -0.11 -7.31 -2.79
CA ASP A 360 1.31 -7.65 -2.72
C ASP A 360 1.73 -8.10 -1.32
N LEU A 361 1.21 -7.48 -0.25
CA LEU A 361 1.50 -7.91 1.11
C LEU A 361 1.04 -9.34 1.37
N ILE A 362 -0.19 -9.68 0.97
CA ILE A 362 -0.74 -11.03 1.14
C ILE A 362 0.03 -12.03 0.28
N GLY A 363 0.31 -11.67 -0.98
CA GLY A 363 1.12 -12.49 -1.89
C GLY A 363 2.54 -12.74 -1.36
N ASN A 364 3.23 -11.71 -0.89
CA ASN A 364 4.57 -11.79 -0.31
C ASN A 364 4.56 -12.60 0.98
N ALA A 365 3.55 -12.42 1.85
CA ALA A 365 3.42 -13.21 3.07
C ALA A 365 3.25 -14.70 2.76
N ALA A 366 2.38 -15.05 1.80
CA ALA A 366 2.22 -16.42 1.35
C ALA A 366 3.52 -16.98 0.76
N LEU A 367 4.16 -16.25 -0.16
CA LEU A 367 5.40 -16.67 -0.80
C LEU A 367 6.54 -16.87 0.21
N CYS A 368 6.72 -15.95 1.16
CA CYS A 368 7.72 -16.05 2.22
C CYS A 368 7.49 -17.31 3.07
N LEU A 369 6.27 -17.53 3.55
CA LEU A 369 5.95 -18.71 4.36
C LEU A 369 6.12 -20.02 3.57
N LEU A 370 5.71 -20.05 2.31
CA LEU A 370 5.83 -21.24 1.47
C LEU A 370 7.29 -21.57 1.10
N ARG A 371 8.17 -20.55 1.01
CA ARG A 371 9.62 -20.72 0.85
C ARG A 371 10.35 -21.07 2.14
N HIS A 372 9.71 -20.88 3.31
CA HIS A 372 10.26 -21.18 4.63
C HIS A 372 9.32 -22.10 5.44
N PRO A 373 9.22 -23.40 5.10
CA PRO A 373 8.27 -24.32 5.72
C PRO A 373 8.40 -24.44 7.25
N ASP A 374 9.60 -24.24 7.80
CA ASP A 374 9.85 -24.20 9.25
C ASP A 374 9.13 -23.01 9.91
N GLN A 375 9.20 -21.83 9.29
CA GLN A 375 8.50 -20.63 9.77
C GLN A 375 6.98 -20.78 9.61
N MET A 376 6.53 -21.36 8.50
CA MET A 376 5.11 -21.67 8.29
C MET A 376 4.59 -22.67 9.34
N GLN A 377 5.38 -23.68 9.69
CA GLN A 377 5.01 -24.65 10.72
C GLN A 377 4.91 -23.99 12.10
N LYS A 378 5.86 -23.13 12.47
CA LYS A 378 5.79 -22.35 13.71
C LYS A 378 4.51 -21.52 13.80
N LEU A 379 4.11 -20.87 12.69
CA LEU A 379 2.89 -20.07 12.66
C LEU A 379 1.62 -20.93 12.80
N ARG A 380 1.62 -22.14 12.25
CA ARG A 380 0.50 -23.09 12.44
C ARG A 380 0.36 -23.54 13.90
N GLU A 381 1.48 -23.80 14.56
CA GLU A 381 1.52 -24.23 15.96
C GLU A 381 1.23 -23.07 16.93
N ARG A 382 1.63 -21.85 16.56
CA ARG A 382 1.49 -20.63 17.36
C ARG A 382 0.85 -19.50 16.53
N PRO A 383 -0.48 -19.55 16.29
CA PRO A 383 -1.17 -18.55 15.48
C PRO A 383 -1.02 -17.11 15.99
N GLU A 384 -0.71 -16.91 17.28
CA GLU A 384 -0.43 -15.61 17.88
C GLU A 384 0.80 -14.91 17.28
N LEU A 385 1.70 -15.65 16.63
CA LEU A 385 2.85 -15.09 15.91
C LEU A 385 2.46 -14.30 14.66
N ILE A 386 1.21 -14.36 14.20
CA ILE A 386 0.78 -13.71 12.95
C ILE A 386 1.12 -12.22 12.91
N ARG A 387 1.02 -11.51 14.04
CA ARG A 387 1.37 -10.08 14.09
C ARG A 387 2.84 -9.88 13.76
N ASN A 388 3.72 -10.65 14.38
CA ASN A 388 5.16 -10.57 14.16
C ASN A 388 5.55 -11.07 12.75
N ALA A 389 4.89 -12.12 12.27
CA ALA A 389 5.09 -12.65 10.93
C ALA A 389 4.80 -11.60 9.84
N ILE A 390 3.71 -10.83 9.97
CA ILE A 390 3.39 -9.77 9.01
C ILE A 390 4.40 -8.62 9.07
N GLU A 391 4.87 -8.21 10.25
CA GLU A 391 5.94 -7.20 10.34
C GLU A 391 7.27 -7.72 9.75
N GLU A 392 7.58 -9.01 9.93
CA GLU A 392 8.77 -9.62 9.31
C GLU A 392 8.64 -9.68 7.78
N VAL A 393 7.45 -9.96 7.24
CA VAL A 393 7.21 -9.89 5.77
C VAL A 393 7.40 -8.46 5.27
N LEU A 394 6.86 -7.47 5.98
CA LEU A 394 7.02 -6.05 5.64
C LEU A 394 8.49 -5.61 5.68
N ARG A 395 9.30 -6.16 6.60
CA ARG A 395 10.75 -5.94 6.62
C ARG A 395 11.45 -6.65 5.46
N PHE A 396 11.13 -7.92 5.25
CA PHE A 396 11.87 -8.83 4.36
C PHE A 396 11.57 -8.60 2.88
N ASP A 397 10.29 -8.51 2.51
CA ASP A 397 9.83 -8.29 1.13
C ASP A 397 8.65 -7.29 1.15
N PRO A 398 8.91 -5.99 1.38
CA PRO A 398 7.87 -4.97 1.41
C PRO A 398 7.13 -4.87 0.08
N PRO A 399 5.81 -4.58 0.07
CA PRO A 399 5.03 -4.34 -1.16
C PRO A 399 5.50 -3.15 -1.99
N VAL A 400 6.06 -2.13 -1.34
CA VAL A 400 6.58 -0.92 -1.99
C VAL A 400 8.09 -1.05 -2.06
N ALA A 401 8.62 -1.08 -3.28
CA ALA A 401 10.06 -1.25 -3.50
C ALA A 401 10.84 0.06 -3.26
N SER A 402 10.23 1.19 -3.61
CA SER A 402 10.84 2.52 -3.52
C SER A 402 9.79 3.59 -3.26
N THR A 403 10.18 4.65 -2.55
CA THR A 403 9.44 5.90 -2.46
C THR A 403 10.35 7.09 -2.76
N LEU A 404 9.79 8.12 -3.37
CA LEU A 404 10.55 9.24 -3.91
C LEU A 404 10.37 10.50 -3.05
N ARG A 405 11.43 11.29 -2.94
CA ARG A 405 11.41 12.65 -2.41
C ARG A 405 12.07 13.61 -3.39
N ILE A 406 11.73 14.89 -3.29
CA ILE A 406 12.22 15.94 -4.18
C ILE A 406 12.93 16.98 -3.33
N THR A 407 14.16 17.26 -3.73
CA THR A 407 14.99 18.25 -3.06
C THR A 407 14.60 19.66 -3.53
N HIS A 408 14.31 20.59 -2.62
CA HIS A 408 13.95 21.97 -2.98
C HIS A 408 15.15 22.93 -2.98
N VAL A 409 16.18 22.63 -2.20
CA VAL A 409 17.40 23.41 -2.05
C VAL A 409 18.59 22.48 -2.16
N GLU A 410 19.72 22.96 -2.68
CA GLU A 410 20.94 22.16 -2.75
C GLU A 410 21.32 21.61 -1.37
N ARG A 411 21.72 20.35 -1.31
CA ARG A 411 22.20 19.69 -0.09
C ARG A 411 23.19 18.59 -0.39
N GLU A 412 23.99 18.26 0.60
CA GLU A 412 24.88 17.11 0.57
C GLU A 412 24.28 15.96 1.36
N ILE A 413 24.32 14.74 0.81
CA ILE A 413 23.99 13.50 1.51
C ILE A 413 25.20 12.58 1.36
N ASP A 414 25.94 12.35 2.45
CA ASP A 414 27.15 11.50 2.48
C ASP A 414 28.13 11.78 1.34
N GLY A 415 28.57 13.04 1.17
CA GLY A 415 29.48 13.44 0.09
C GLY A 415 28.82 13.65 -1.27
N VAL A 416 27.54 13.29 -1.44
CA VAL A 416 26.80 13.44 -2.69
C VAL A 416 25.97 14.71 -2.67
N MET A 417 26.41 15.72 -3.42
CA MET A 417 25.61 16.92 -3.74
C MET A 417 24.33 16.57 -4.53
N VAL A 418 23.19 16.86 -3.94
CA VAL A 418 21.84 16.75 -4.52
C VAL A 418 21.35 18.15 -4.83
N ALA A 419 21.03 18.41 -6.09
CA ALA A 419 20.66 19.75 -6.54
C ALA A 419 19.12 19.97 -6.49
N PRO A 420 18.65 21.23 -6.51
CA PRO A 420 17.22 21.53 -6.51
C PRO A 420 16.46 20.84 -7.64
N GLY A 421 15.28 20.33 -7.32
CA GLY A 421 14.40 19.55 -8.20
C GLY A 421 14.86 18.11 -8.48
N GLN A 422 16.02 17.68 -7.97
CA GLN A 422 16.51 16.32 -8.15
C GLN A 422 15.74 15.33 -7.26
N THR A 423 15.49 14.13 -7.81
CA THR A 423 14.78 13.06 -7.11
C THR A 423 15.72 12.28 -6.20
N LEU A 424 15.32 12.11 -4.95
CA LEU A 424 15.89 11.16 -4.00
C LEU A 424 15.02 9.89 -4.03
N ASP A 425 15.63 8.76 -4.33
CA ASP A 425 14.99 7.45 -4.38
C ASP A 425 15.34 6.66 -3.12
N CYS A 426 14.36 6.50 -2.23
CA CYS A 426 14.50 5.71 -1.02
C CYS A 426 14.15 4.26 -1.33
N VAL A 427 15.17 3.39 -1.45
CA VAL A 427 14.96 1.97 -1.80
C VAL A 427 14.53 1.17 -0.57
N ILE A 428 13.22 1.20 -0.31
CA ILE A 428 12.58 0.48 0.80
C ILE A 428 12.88 -1.02 0.76
N LEU A 429 12.94 -1.60 -0.44
CA LEU A 429 13.22 -3.03 -0.65
C LEU A 429 14.56 -3.46 -0.02
N GLY A 430 15.59 -2.61 -0.10
CA GLY A 430 16.90 -2.88 0.45
C GLY A 430 17.06 -2.47 1.92
N ALA A 431 16.19 -1.61 2.42
CA ALA A 431 16.30 -1.00 3.75
C ALA A 431 16.13 -2.03 4.88
N GLY A 432 15.22 -3.00 4.70
CA GLY A 432 15.01 -4.09 5.66
C GLY A 432 16.17 -5.10 5.70
N HIS A 433 17.04 -5.10 4.68
CA HIS A 433 18.20 -5.98 4.58
C HIS A 433 19.52 -5.32 4.99
N ASP A 434 19.46 -4.12 5.60
CA ASP A 434 20.65 -3.40 6.04
C ASP A 434 21.28 -4.08 7.29
N PRO A 435 22.49 -4.66 7.18
CA PRO A 435 23.15 -5.34 8.30
C PRO A 435 23.60 -4.37 9.41
N ALA A 436 23.62 -3.05 9.15
CA ALA A 436 23.89 -2.06 10.19
C ALA A 436 22.72 -1.92 11.19
N VAL A 437 21.52 -2.38 10.81
CA VAL A 437 20.30 -2.29 11.64
C VAL A 437 19.84 -3.67 12.09
N HIS A 438 19.78 -4.65 11.18
CA HIS A 438 19.30 -5.99 11.51
C HIS A 438 20.44 -7.02 11.47
N ALA A 439 20.68 -7.67 12.61
CA ALA A 439 21.49 -8.88 12.64
C ALA A 439 20.83 -9.97 11.77
N ASP A 440 21.62 -10.71 11.00
CA ASP A 440 21.14 -11.72 10.05
C ASP A 440 19.99 -11.20 9.16
N ALA A 441 20.16 -10.03 8.55
CA ALA A 441 19.10 -9.32 7.83
C ALA A 441 18.46 -10.15 6.69
N GLU A 442 19.27 -11.01 6.06
CA GLU A 442 18.86 -11.93 4.98
C GLU A 442 18.04 -13.15 5.47
N ARG A 443 17.89 -13.33 6.79
CA ARG A 443 17.09 -14.42 7.36
C ARG A 443 15.66 -13.97 7.60
N PHE A 444 14.71 -14.68 7.00
CA PHE A 444 13.29 -14.57 7.34
C PHE A 444 13.01 -15.30 8.66
N ASP A 445 12.62 -14.56 9.69
CA ASP A 445 12.32 -15.11 11.02
C ASP A 445 11.07 -14.45 11.62
N ILE A 446 9.97 -15.21 11.68
CA ILE A 446 8.70 -14.70 12.21
C ILE A 446 8.72 -14.48 13.73
N GLU A 447 9.81 -14.84 14.42
CA GLU A 447 10.03 -14.59 15.84
C GLU A 447 11.07 -13.48 16.09
N ARG A 448 11.53 -12.80 15.03
CA ARG A 448 12.47 -11.69 15.15
C ARG A 448 11.92 -10.65 16.14
N ALA A 449 12.74 -10.30 17.13
CA ALA A 449 12.34 -9.36 18.18
C ALA A 449 12.31 -7.90 17.70
N ASP A 450 13.25 -7.53 16.83
CA ASP A 450 13.29 -6.21 16.19
C ASP A 450 12.61 -6.27 14.82
N THR A 451 11.39 -5.74 14.75
CA THR A 451 10.59 -5.68 13.52
C THR A 451 10.57 -4.28 12.91
N THR A 452 11.56 -3.43 13.23
CA THR A 452 11.62 -2.08 12.64
C THR A 452 11.80 -2.17 11.13
N HIS A 453 11.03 -1.40 10.37
CA HIS A 453 11.08 -1.40 8.90
C HIS A 453 10.53 -0.10 8.31
N SER A 454 10.74 0.13 7.01
CA SER A 454 10.23 1.31 6.27
C SER A 454 9.13 0.99 5.27
N ALA A 455 8.54 -0.20 5.30
CA ALA A 455 7.49 -0.63 4.36
C ALA A 455 6.30 0.33 4.22
N PHE A 456 6.00 1.09 5.29
CA PHE A 456 4.93 2.10 5.32
C PHE A 456 5.44 3.53 5.10
N GLY A 457 6.66 3.70 4.61
CA GLY A 457 7.32 5.00 4.48
C GLY A 457 7.67 5.62 5.83
N GLY A 458 7.66 6.95 5.89
CA GLY A 458 8.03 7.70 7.09
C GLY A 458 7.64 9.18 7.01
N GLY A 459 7.80 9.87 8.13
CA GLY A 459 7.52 11.30 8.27
C GLY A 459 6.06 11.68 8.01
N ALA A 460 5.86 12.82 7.35
CA ALA A 460 4.52 13.36 7.07
C ALA A 460 3.67 12.41 6.21
N HIS A 461 4.31 11.65 5.31
CA HIS A 461 3.66 10.72 4.38
C HIS A 461 3.66 9.27 4.88
N PHE A 462 3.80 9.02 6.19
CA PHE A 462 3.61 7.67 6.73
C PHE A 462 2.25 7.09 6.28
N CYS A 463 2.22 5.82 5.88
CA CYS A 463 1.05 5.20 5.27
C CYS A 463 -0.20 5.33 6.16
N LEU A 464 -1.23 6.01 5.64
CA LEU A 464 -2.53 6.12 6.32
C LEU A 464 -3.21 4.73 6.44
N GLY A 465 -3.05 3.90 5.41
CA GLY A 465 -3.61 2.55 5.29
C GLY A 465 -2.96 1.48 6.16
N ALA A 466 -1.88 1.78 6.87
CA ALA A 466 -1.07 0.77 7.56
C ALA A 466 -1.86 -0.12 8.54
N PRO A 467 -2.83 0.39 9.34
CA PRO A 467 -3.64 -0.47 10.20
C PRO A 467 -4.53 -1.44 9.42
N LEU A 468 -5.09 -0.99 8.29
CA LEU A 468 -5.97 -1.82 7.46
C LEU A 468 -5.18 -2.92 6.74
N ALA A 469 -4.06 -2.58 6.10
CA ALA A 469 -3.19 -3.56 5.44
C ALA A 469 -2.71 -4.65 6.41
N ARG A 470 -2.36 -4.26 7.65
CA ARG A 470 -2.05 -5.22 8.73
C ARG A 470 -3.26 -6.08 9.09
N ALA A 471 -4.44 -5.49 9.29
CA ALA A 471 -5.63 -6.24 9.65
C ALA A 471 -6.00 -7.27 8.57
N GLU A 472 -5.97 -6.89 7.30
CA GLU A 472 -6.26 -7.77 6.17
C GLU A 472 -5.30 -8.95 6.10
N SER A 473 -3.99 -8.69 6.08
CA SER A 473 -2.98 -9.75 6.00
C SER A 473 -2.97 -10.65 7.25
N GLN A 474 -3.15 -10.09 8.44
CA GLN A 474 -3.23 -10.85 9.70
C GLN A 474 -4.49 -11.74 9.79
N ILE A 475 -5.54 -11.45 9.01
CA ILE A 475 -6.75 -12.28 8.94
C ILE A 475 -6.64 -13.28 7.79
N ALA A 476 -6.20 -12.82 6.62
CA ALA A 476 -6.14 -13.61 5.39
C ALA A 476 -5.18 -14.80 5.50
N ILE A 477 -3.97 -14.58 6.04
CA ILE A 477 -2.93 -15.62 6.09
C ILE A 477 -3.30 -16.78 7.01
N PRO A 478 -3.75 -16.59 8.27
CA PRO A 478 -4.18 -17.71 9.10
C PRO A 478 -5.37 -18.46 8.51
N LEU A 479 -6.35 -17.76 7.92
CA LEU A 479 -7.51 -18.42 7.29
C LEU A 479 -7.09 -19.27 6.08
N LEU A 480 -6.18 -18.77 5.25
CA LEU A 480 -5.60 -19.52 4.14
C LEU A 480 -4.90 -20.80 4.62
N LEU A 481 -4.02 -20.69 5.62
CA LEU A 481 -3.26 -21.82 6.16
C LEU A 481 -4.15 -22.85 6.87
N ALA A 482 -5.19 -22.39 7.57
CA ALA A 482 -6.16 -23.26 8.21
C ALA A 482 -7.04 -23.99 7.18
N ARG A 483 -7.41 -23.31 6.09
CA ARG A 483 -8.23 -23.89 5.02
C ARG A 483 -7.45 -24.94 4.22
N PHE A 484 -6.17 -24.68 3.95
CA PHE A 484 -5.33 -25.55 3.12
C PHE A 484 -4.09 -26.01 3.93
N PRO A 485 -4.22 -27.04 4.78
CA PRO A 485 -3.13 -27.50 5.65
C PRO A 485 -1.94 -28.08 4.87
N ARG A 486 -2.14 -28.51 3.62
CA ARG A 486 -1.10 -29.03 2.71
C ARG A 486 -0.67 -28.04 1.64
N LEU A 487 -0.98 -26.74 1.83
CA LEU A 487 -0.60 -25.69 0.90
C LEU A 487 0.91 -25.69 0.63
N ARG A 488 1.29 -25.72 -0.65
CA ARG A 488 2.68 -25.63 -1.12
C ARG A 488 2.74 -24.91 -2.47
N LEU A 489 3.92 -24.43 -2.85
CA LEU A 489 4.14 -23.89 -4.20
C LEU A 489 3.93 -24.97 -5.25
N ASP A 490 3.35 -24.57 -6.38
CA ASP A 490 3.35 -25.39 -7.59
C ASP A 490 4.69 -25.25 -8.31
N THR A 491 5.46 -26.33 -8.39
CA THR A 491 6.78 -26.32 -9.02
C THR A 491 6.73 -26.29 -10.54
N ASP A 492 5.61 -26.69 -11.14
CA ASP A 492 5.43 -26.68 -12.60
C ASP A 492 5.08 -25.29 -13.12
N ARG A 493 4.62 -24.41 -12.23
CA ARG A 493 4.22 -23.03 -12.51
C ARG A 493 4.90 -22.10 -11.49
N PRO A 494 6.20 -21.79 -11.69
CA PRO A 494 6.96 -20.99 -10.74
C PRO A 494 6.34 -19.61 -10.54
N ALA A 495 6.53 -19.05 -9.35
CA ALA A 495 6.10 -17.69 -9.04
C ALA A 495 6.71 -16.71 -10.04
N THR A 496 5.90 -15.78 -10.53
CA THR A 496 6.36 -14.70 -11.43
C THR A 496 6.30 -13.37 -10.69
N HIS A 497 7.20 -12.44 -11.02
CA HIS A 497 7.29 -11.14 -10.37
C HIS A 497 6.69 -10.03 -11.23
N LYS A 498 6.08 -9.03 -10.58
CA LYS A 498 5.55 -7.85 -11.27
C LYS A 498 6.66 -7.08 -12.01
N VAL A 499 6.29 -6.53 -13.16
CA VAL A 499 7.14 -5.63 -13.97
C VAL A 499 6.74 -4.18 -13.70
N ALA A 500 6.73 -3.78 -12.44
CA ALA A 500 6.27 -2.45 -11.99
C ALA A 500 7.27 -1.87 -10.97
N PRO A 501 8.16 -0.93 -11.35
CA PRO A 501 9.26 -0.49 -10.49
C PRO A 501 8.91 -0.03 -9.08
N PRO A 502 7.78 0.67 -8.83
CA PRO A 502 7.44 1.09 -7.46
C PRO A 502 6.98 -0.05 -6.55
N PHE A 503 6.61 -1.21 -7.11
CA PHE A 503 5.96 -2.31 -6.38
C PHE A 503 6.79 -3.58 -6.41
N ASN A 504 6.70 -4.34 -5.34
CA ASN A 504 7.35 -5.64 -5.19
C ASN A 504 6.30 -6.66 -4.74
N GLY A 505 6.03 -7.61 -5.62
CA GLY A 505 5.20 -8.75 -5.30
C GLY A 505 5.03 -9.72 -6.47
N PRO A 506 4.44 -10.89 -6.21
CA PRO A 506 4.16 -11.87 -7.25
C PRO A 506 3.10 -11.32 -8.21
N ALA A 507 3.34 -11.46 -9.51
CA ALA A 507 2.34 -11.30 -10.55
C ALA A 507 1.43 -12.52 -10.66
N GLY A 508 1.96 -13.71 -10.35
CA GLY A 508 1.22 -14.96 -10.24
C GLY A 508 1.91 -15.89 -9.25
N LEU A 509 1.12 -16.58 -8.43
CA LEU A 509 1.60 -17.48 -7.39
C LEU A 509 0.76 -18.75 -7.37
N TRP A 510 1.15 -19.72 -8.19
CA TRP A 510 0.46 -20.99 -8.25
C TRP A 510 0.78 -21.85 -7.03
N VAL A 511 -0.28 -22.37 -6.41
CA VAL A 511 -0.20 -23.21 -5.22
C VAL A 511 -0.98 -24.50 -5.41
N ARG A 512 -0.57 -25.53 -4.69
CA ARG A 512 -1.24 -26.83 -4.60
C ARG A 512 -1.78 -27.09 -3.20
N THR A 513 -2.87 -27.83 -3.11
CA THR A 513 -3.61 -28.10 -1.86
C THR A 513 -3.67 -29.60 -1.49
N ASP A 514 -3.20 -30.48 -2.38
CA ASP A 514 -3.41 -31.94 -2.35
C ASP A 514 -2.31 -32.75 -1.66
#